data_AF-A0A432ZEQ2-F1
#
_entry.id   AF-A0A432ZEQ2-F1
#
_cell.length_a   1.000
_cell.length_b   1.000
_cell.length_c   1.000
_cell.angle_alpha   90.00
_cell.angle_beta   90.00
_cell.angle_gamma   90.00
#
_symmetry.space_group_name_H-M   'P 1'
#
loop_
_entity.id
_entity.type
_entity.pdbx_description
1 polymer ?
#
loop_
_entity_poly.entity_id
_entity_poly.type
_entity_poly.pdbx_seq_one_letter_code
_entity_poly.pdbx_strand_id
1 'polypeptide(L)'
;MIDYDDLINDPDPIIQKMVKGEFSRTDRKQVYDNATKRLKKNIDVERAKRIIYAYKSIEVPPLQQEYVFMGFCPGATLENRQDELWYADGICEFDWVSDPVQMKRFYDIQVGDIIVTKKREKFGETMMLSGHGKVRLLEESRRTGKRYLRVDWIVPDKFLIVPLIGCHSTVNTRSLKMVEEMMPEEFWEWLGEGRRVD
;
A
#
# COMPACT_ATOMS: atom_id res chain seq x y z
N MET A 1 14.15 19.55 -0.53
CA MET A 1 13.17 18.47 -0.32
C MET A 1 12.07 18.77 -1.30
N ILE A 2 11.66 17.84 -2.16
CA ILE A 2 10.54 18.10 -3.07
C ILE A 2 9.28 17.95 -2.21
N ASP A 3 8.42 18.96 -2.18
CA ASP A 3 7.13 18.88 -1.49
C ASP A 3 6.06 18.35 -2.45
N TYR A 4 4.98 17.77 -1.92
CA TYR A 4 3.82 17.37 -2.69
C TYR A 4 3.19 18.55 -3.45
N ASP A 5 3.13 19.72 -2.80
CA ASP A 5 2.56 20.94 -3.39
C ASP A 5 3.38 21.44 -4.60
N ASP A 6 4.69 21.17 -4.61
CA ASP A 6 5.56 21.47 -5.75
C ASP A 6 5.22 20.61 -6.98
N LEU A 7 4.67 19.39 -6.78
CA LEU A 7 4.35 18.47 -7.86
C LEU A 7 3.11 18.88 -8.65
N ILE A 8 2.14 19.53 -8.00
CA ILE A 8 0.88 19.95 -8.62
C ILE A 8 1.16 20.87 -9.80
N ASN A 9 2.17 21.75 -9.68
CA ASN A 9 2.56 22.71 -10.70
C ASN A 9 3.87 22.35 -11.42
N ASP A 10 4.38 21.13 -11.26
CA ASP A 10 5.65 20.72 -11.90
C ASP A 10 5.52 20.80 -13.43
N PRO A 11 6.45 21.46 -14.15
CA PRO A 11 6.37 21.61 -15.60
C PRO A 11 6.61 20.30 -16.37
N ASP A 12 7.04 19.21 -15.73
CA ASP A 12 7.27 17.93 -16.39
C ASP A 12 5.95 17.29 -16.85
N PRO A 13 5.77 17.03 -18.15
CA PRO A 13 4.54 16.45 -18.66
C PRO A 13 4.24 15.06 -18.08
N ILE A 14 5.26 14.30 -17.66
CA ILE A 14 5.05 12.99 -17.02
C ILE A 14 4.44 13.17 -15.63
N ILE A 15 4.93 14.14 -14.85
CA ILE A 15 4.42 14.41 -13.51
C ILE A 15 2.99 14.95 -13.61
N GLN A 16 2.73 15.86 -14.54
CA GLN A 16 1.38 16.38 -14.79
C GLN A 16 0.37 15.29 -15.17
N LYS A 17 0.79 14.30 -15.96
CA LYS A 17 -0.05 13.12 -16.25
C LYS A 17 -0.35 12.29 -15.01
N MET A 18 0.59 12.15 -14.09
CA MET A 18 0.34 11.47 -12.80
C MET A 18 -0.65 12.25 -11.94
N VAL A 19 -0.47 13.57 -11.81
CA VAL A 19 -1.37 14.47 -11.04
C VAL A 19 -2.79 14.39 -11.57
N LYS A 20 -2.96 14.42 -12.90
CA LYS A 20 -4.28 14.35 -13.56
C LYS A 20 -4.90 12.95 -13.59
N GLY A 21 -4.18 11.94 -13.10
CA GLY A 21 -4.68 10.57 -13.09
C GLY A 21 -4.73 9.90 -14.48
N GLU A 22 -3.99 10.41 -15.46
CA GLU A 22 -4.02 9.94 -16.85
C GLU A 22 -3.22 8.64 -17.06
N PHE A 23 -2.36 8.27 -16.10
CA PHE A 23 -1.62 7.02 -16.16
C PHE A 23 -2.38 5.86 -15.49
N SER A 24 -2.30 4.68 -16.11
CA SER A 24 -2.64 3.43 -15.44
C SER A 24 -1.60 3.06 -14.38
N ARG A 25 -1.95 2.20 -13.41
CA ARG A 25 -1.01 1.63 -12.43
C ARG A 25 0.24 1.05 -13.10
N THR A 26 0.06 0.36 -14.22
CA THR A 26 1.14 -0.26 -14.99
C THR A 26 2.05 0.79 -15.63
N ASP A 27 1.47 1.83 -16.23
CA ASP A 27 2.25 2.91 -16.84
C ASP A 27 3.03 3.70 -15.79
N ARG A 28 2.41 3.99 -14.64
CA ARG A 28 3.09 4.63 -13.49
C ARG A 28 4.31 3.83 -13.05
N LYS A 29 4.16 2.51 -12.93
CA LYS A 29 5.26 1.60 -12.59
C LYS A 29 6.37 1.64 -13.66
N GLN A 30 5.99 1.58 -14.93
CA GLN A 30 6.96 1.63 -16.03
C GLN A 30 7.76 2.94 -16.05
N VAL A 31 7.09 4.06 -15.79
CA VAL A 31 7.72 5.39 -15.65
C VAL A 31 8.69 5.41 -14.47
N TYR A 32 8.28 4.89 -13.31
CA TYR A 32 9.12 4.77 -12.12
C TYR A 32 10.38 3.92 -12.38
N ASP A 33 10.23 2.77 -13.01
CA ASP A 33 11.33 1.87 -13.33
C ASP A 33 12.33 2.53 -14.29
N ASN A 34 11.83 3.29 -15.28
CA ASN A 34 12.66 4.04 -16.22
C ASN A 34 13.42 5.18 -15.53
N ALA A 35 12.76 5.95 -14.66
CA ALA A 35 13.40 7.00 -13.88
C ALA A 35 14.48 6.43 -12.95
N THR A 36 14.20 5.31 -12.27
CA THR A 36 15.18 4.61 -11.43
C THR A 36 16.38 4.13 -12.22
N LYS A 37 16.18 3.56 -13.42
CA LYS A 37 17.28 3.17 -14.32
C LYS A 37 18.13 4.36 -14.76
N ARG A 38 17.51 5.50 -15.08
CA ARG A 38 18.22 6.75 -15.44
C ARG A 38 19.03 7.30 -14.28
N LEU A 39 18.46 7.34 -13.08
CA LEU A 39 19.16 7.77 -11.87
C LEU A 39 20.40 6.92 -11.61
N LYS A 40 20.31 5.59 -11.71
CA LYS A 40 21.46 4.67 -11.57
C LYS A 40 22.56 4.90 -12.60
N LYS A 41 22.21 5.43 -13.78
CA LYS A 41 23.15 5.76 -14.85
C LYS A 41 23.65 7.21 -14.79
N ASN A 42 23.28 7.98 -13.76
CA ASN A 42 23.55 9.41 -13.64
C ASN A 42 23.05 10.25 -14.84
N ILE A 43 21.95 9.83 -15.47
CA ILE A 43 21.33 10.55 -16.59
C ILE A 43 20.15 11.35 -16.08
N ASP A 44 20.12 12.66 -16.37
CA ASP A 44 18.97 13.53 -16.10
C ASP A 44 18.50 13.42 -14.63
N VAL A 45 19.48 13.49 -13.72
CA VAL A 45 19.37 13.09 -12.31
C VAL A 45 18.24 13.82 -11.60
N GLU A 46 18.12 15.13 -11.77
CA GLU A 46 17.11 15.93 -11.07
C GLU A 46 15.70 15.62 -11.57
N ARG A 47 15.51 15.46 -12.88
CA ARG A 47 14.23 15.02 -13.44
C ARG A 47 13.86 13.62 -12.96
N ALA A 48 14.82 12.70 -12.96
CA ALA A 48 14.61 11.33 -12.49
C ALA A 48 14.19 11.30 -11.01
N LYS A 49 14.82 12.10 -10.15
CA LYS A 49 14.43 12.26 -8.75
C LYS A 49 13.00 12.79 -8.60
N ARG A 50 12.61 13.81 -9.37
CA ARG A 50 11.23 14.35 -9.33
C ARG A 50 10.20 13.31 -9.76
N ILE A 51 10.44 12.58 -10.84
CA ILE A 51 9.52 11.51 -11.29
C ILE A 51 9.42 10.39 -10.25
N ILE A 52 10.53 9.97 -9.65
CA ILE A 52 10.55 8.98 -8.58
C ILE A 52 9.73 9.47 -7.38
N TYR A 53 9.92 10.72 -6.97
CA TYR A 53 9.18 11.32 -5.86
C TYR A 53 7.68 11.43 -6.18
N ALA A 54 7.31 11.84 -7.40
CA ALA A 54 5.94 11.90 -7.86
C ALA A 54 5.24 10.53 -7.81
N TYR A 55 5.89 9.47 -8.28
CA TYR A 55 5.36 8.11 -8.16
C TYR A 55 5.14 7.70 -6.70
N LYS A 56 6.07 8.08 -5.82
CA LYS A 56 6.08 7.71 -4.39
C LYS A 56 5.07 8.49 -3.54
N SER A 57 4.47 9.57 -4.04
CA SER A 57 3.63 10.50 -3.27
C SER A 57 2.27 10.84 -3.89
N ILE A 58 2.12 10.77 -5.21
CA ILE A 58 0.83 11.04 -5.87
C ILE A 58 -0.04 9.78 -5.82
N GLU A 59 -1.25 9.91 -5.31
CA GLU A 59 -2.22 8.82 -5.30
C GLU A 59 -2.56 8.32 -6.71
N VAL A 60 -2.83 7.03 -6.84
CA VAL A 60 -3.53 6.51 -8.00
C VAL A 60 -4.98 7.04 -8.02
N PRO A 61 -5.60 7.19 -9.20
CA PRO A 61 -7.01 7.57 -9.27
C PRO A 61 -7.90 6.62 -8.47
N PRO A 62 -9.00 7.10 -7.85
CA PRO A 62 -9.87 6.25 -7.02
C PRO A 62 -10.32 4.95 -7.69
N LEU A 63 -10.66 5.01 -8.98
CA LEU A 63 -11.08 3.83 -9.76
C LEU A 63 -9.95 2.80 -9.99
N GLN A 64 -8.70 3.17 -9.74
CA GLN A 64 -7.52 2.31 -9.82
C GLN A 64 -6.96 1.94 -8.44
N GLN A 65 -7.61 2.35 -7.35
CA GLN A 65 -7.19 1.94 -6.00
C GLN A 65 -7.49 0.46 -5.79
N GLU A 66 -6.60 -0.20 -5.07
CA GLU A 66 -6.75 -1.61 -4.70
C GLU A 66 -6.81 -1.74 -3.17
N TYR A 67 -7.47 -2.80 -2.72
CA TYR A 67 -7.41 -3.23 -1.32
C TYR A 67 -6.30 -4.25 -1.16
N VAL A 68 -5.44 -4.05 -0.17
CA VAL A 68 -4.33 -4.93 0.15
C VAL A 68 -4.59 -5.57 1.50
N PHE A 69 -4.98 -6.84 1.48
CA PHE A 69 -5.13 -7.65 2.69
C PHE A 69 -3.76 -8.12 3.17
N MET A 70 -3.25 -7.45 4.21
CA MET A 70 -1.89 -7.59 4.74
C MET A 70 -1.87 -8.47 6.00
N GLY A 71 -1.18 -9.59 5.93
CA GLY A 71 -0.91 -10.46 7.07
C GLY A 71 0.02 -9.78 8.05
N PHE A 72 -0.41 -9.64 9.31
CA PHE A 72 0.37 -8.97 10.36
C PHE A 72 0.99 -9.93 11.38
N CYS A 73 0.72 -11.23 11.27
CA CYS A 73 1.27 -12.27 12.14
C CYS A 73 2.31 -13.11 11.38
N PRO A 74 3.61 -12.75 11.43
CA PRO A 74 4.70 -13.69 11.13
C PRO A 74 4.47 -15.03 11.83
N GLY A 75 4.57 -16.13 11.10
CA GLY A 75 4.30 -17.47 11.63
C GLY A 75 2.82 -17.75 11.98
N ALA A 76 1.89 -16.84 11.64
CA ALA A 76 0.44 -16.94 11.85
C ALA A 76 -0.03 -16.97 13.32
N THR A 77 0.79 -16.50 14.25
CA THR A 77 0.49 -16.42 15.70
C THR A 77 0.28 -14.97 16.15
N LEU A 78 -0.68 -14.73 17.05
CA LEU A 78 -0.99 -13.37 17.55
C LEU A 78 0.13 -12.82 18.43
N GLU A 79 0.91 -13.70 19.06
CA GLU A 79 2.06 -13.39 19.89
C GLU A 79 3.18 -12.69 19.09
N ASN A 80 3.21 -12.90 17.77
CA ASN A 80 4.19 -12.29 16.87
C ASN A 80 3.60 -11.12 16.07
N ARG A 81 2.44 -10.60 16.46
CA ARG A 81 1.75 -9.56 15.71
C ARG A 81 2.63 -8.30 15.56
N GLN A 82 2.64 -7.74 14.35
CA GLN A 82 3.42 -6.54 14.02
C GLN A 82 2.54 -5.31 13.81
N ASP A 83 1.23 -5.51 13.68
CA ASP A 83 0.28 -4.44 13.38
C ASP A 83 0.24 -3.35 14.45
N GLU A 84 0.41 -3.67 15.73
CA GLU A 84 0.46 -2.66 16.80
C GLU A 84 1.60 -1.65 16.61
N LEU A 85 2.80 -2.13 16.22
CA LEU A 85 3.94 -1.25 15.91
C LEU A 85 3.70 -0.46 14.63
N TRP A 86 3.15 -1.12 13.61
CA TRP A 86 2.79 -0.47 12.35
C TRP A 86 1.80 0.68 12.55
N TYR A 87 0.79 0.47 13.39
CA TYR A 87 -0.19 1.49 13.73
C TYR A 87 0.47 2.66 14.46
N ALA A 88 1.23 2.37 15.53
CA ALA A 88 1.88 3.39 16.34
C ALA A 88 2.89 4.25 15.54
N ASP A 89 3.61 3.64 14.60
CA ASP A 89 4.64 4.32 13.79
C ASP A 89 4.08 4.93 12.49
N GLY A 90 2.80 4.71 12.17
CA GLY A 90 2.19 5.16 10.92
C GLY A 90 2.78 4.49 9.68
N ILE A 91 3.24 3.23 9.80
CA ILE A 91 3.91 2.50 8.72
C ILE A 91 3.26 1.15 8.40
N CYS A 92 3.62 0.56 7.27
CA CYS A 92 3.45 -0.85 6.96
C CYS A 92 4.73 -1.36 6.29
N GLU A 93 5.29 -2.47 6.78
CA GLU A 93 6.49 -3.08 6.18
C GLU A 93 6.29 -4.57 5.88
N PHE A 94 7.09 -5.09 4.97
CA PHE A 94 7.13 -6.51 4.67
C PHE A 94 8.56 -6.97 4.46
N ASP A 95 9.07 -7.67 5.47
CA ASP A 95 10.49 -7.97 5.57
C ASP A 95 10.86 -9.43 5.26
N TRP A 96 9.90 -10.23 4.80
CA TRP A 96 10.08 -11.66 4.52
C TRP A 96 10.76 -11.91 3.17
N VAL A 97 12.10 -11.79 3.17
CA VAL A 97 12.95 -11.82 1.97
C VAL A 97 12.85 -13.14 1.17
N SER A 98 12.43 -14.26 1.78
CA SER A 98 12.45 -15.57 1.11
C SER A 98 11.28 -15.83 0.14
N ASP A 99 10.27 -14.96 0.06
CA ASP A 99 9.14 -15.13 -0.87
C ASP A 99 9.12 -14.01 -1.93
N PRO A 100 9.73 -14.24 -3.11
CA PRO A 100 9.84 -13.21 -4.15
C PRO A 100 8.48 -12.79 -4.74
N VAL A 101 7.48 -13.67 -4.72
CA VAL A 101 6.14 -13.36 -5.25
C VAL A 101 5.43 -12.39 -4.32
N GLN A 102 5.51 -12.63 -3.01
CA GLN A 102 4.93 -11.76 -1.99
C GLN A 102 5.65 -10.42 -1.91
N MET A 103 6.98 -10.44 -2.01
CA MET A 103 7.79 -9.22 -2.10
C MET A 103 7.38 -8.39 -3.32
N LYS A 104 7.20 -9.02 -4.49
CA LYS A 104 6.72 -8.32 -5.68
C LYS A 104 5.35 -7.69 -5.44
N ARG A 105 4.39 -8.42 -4.85
CA ARG A 105 3.05 -7.89 -4.53
C ARG A 105 3.13 -6.69 -3.59
N PHE A 106 3.98 -6.75 -2.55
CA PHE A 106 4.17 -5.62 -1.64
C PHE A 106 4.76 -4.40 -2.37
N TYR A 107 5.72 -4.62 -3.28
CA TYR A 107 6.34 -3.56 -4.06
C TYR A 107 5.45 -3.04 -5.21
N ASP A 108 4.37 -3.73 -5.53
CA ASP A 108 3.35 -3.30 -6.48
C ASP A 108 2.28 -2.38 -5.85
N ILE A 109 2.23 -2.31 -4.50
CA ILE A 109 1.35 -1.38 -3.77
C ILE A 109 1.73 0.06 -4.13
N GLN A 110 0.73 0.89 -4.41
CA GLN A 110 0.88 2.29 -4.79
C GLN A 110 0.19 3.21 -3.77
N VAL A 111 0.58 4.47 -3.80
CA VAL A 111 -0.06 5.52 -2.99
C VAL A 111 -1.54 5.60 -3.35
N GLY A 112 -2.39 5.72 -2.34
CA GLY A 112 -3.85 5.71 -2.49
C GLY A 112 -4.51 4.35 -2.28
N ASP A 113 -3.76 3.25 -2.36
CA ASP A 113 -4.29 1.91 -2.03
C ASP A 113 -4.69 1.84 -0.55
N ILE A 114 -5.65 0.97 -0.24
CA ILE A 114 -6.14 0.74 1.13
C ILE A 114 -5.52 -0.55 1.66
N ILE A 115 -4.70 -0.45 2.69
CA ILE A 115 -4.23 -1.61 3.44
C ILE A 115 -5.31 -2.02 4.43
N VAL A 116 -5.60 -3.31 4.51
CA VAL A 116 -6.44 -3.93 5.53
C VAL A 116 -5.62 -5.03 6.20
N THR A 117 -5.32 -4.88 7.47
CA THR A 117 -4.57 -5.92 8.19
C THR A 117 -5.48 -7.11 8.48
N LYS A 118 -4.95 -8.31 8.26
CA LYS A 118 -5.70 -9.54 8.44
C LYS A 118 -4.91 -10.66 9.11
N LYS A 119 -5.64 -11.56 9.75
CA LYS A 119 -5.17 -12.87 10.19
C LYS A 119 -6.16 -13.93 9.69
N ARG A 120 -5.65 -15.06 9.19
CA ARG A 120 -6.52 -16.20 8.88
C ARG A 120 -7.08 -16.76 10.19
N GLU A 121 -8.39 -16.96 10.25
CA GLU A 121 -9.06 -17.48 11.43
C GLU A 121 -9.33 -18.98 11.25
N LYS A 122 -10.33 -19.34 10.43
CA LYS A 122 -10.54 -20.71 9.98
C LYS A 122 -9.87 -20.94 8.64
N PHE A 123 -9.06 -21.98 8.54
CA PHE A 123 -8.32 -22.27 7.31
C PHE A 123 -9.28 -22.48 6.13
N GLY A 124 -9.18 -21.62 5.11
CA GLY A 124 -9.99 -21.73 3.90
C GLY A 124 -11.38 -21.10 3.99
N GLU A 125 -11.82 -20.61 5.16
CA GLU A 125 -13.20 -20.14 5.35
C GLU A 125 -13.25 -18.65 5.67
N THR A 126 -12.56 -18.21 6.72
CA THR A 126 -12.70 -16.86 7.28
C THR A 126 -11.36 -16.18 7.53
N MET A 127 -11.39 -14.87 7.56
CA MET A 127 -10.29 -14.03 8.04
C MET A 127 -10.80 -12.99 9.03
N MET A 128 -9.95 -12.69 10.00
CA MET A 128 -10.12 -11.64 10.98
C MET A 128 -9.40 -10.38 10.49
N LEU A 129 -10.07 -9.24 10.54
CA LEU A 129 -9.53 -7.92 10.17
C LEU A 129 -9.27 -7.10 11.44
N SER A 130 -8.13 -6.41 11.51
CA SER A 130 -7.70 -5.68 12.72
C SER A 130 -7.55 -4.17 12.58
N GLY A 131 -7.42 -3.67 11.36
CA GLY A 131 -7.25 -2.25 11.08
C GLY A 131 -7.14 -2.01 9.58
N HIS A 132 -7.30 -0.77 9.18
CA HIS A 132 -7.17 -0.38 7.78
C HIS A 132 -6.59 1.01 7.66
N GLY A 133 -6.04 1.33 6.49
CA GLY A 133 -5.47 2.65 6.29
C GLY A 133 -5.07 2.90 4.85
N LYS A 134 -5.05 4.18 4.49
CA LYS A 134 -4.70 4.61 3.13
C LYS A 134 -3.20 4.85 3.03
N VAL A 135 -2.57 4.29 2.01
CA VAL A 135 -1.15 4.51 1.74
C VAL A 135 -0.94 5.97 1.29
N ARG A 136 -0.08 6.70 1.99
CA ARG A 136 0.24 8.11 1.70
C ARG A 136 1.59 8.32 1.05
N LEU A 137 2.57 7.47 1.36
CA LEU A 137 3.92 7.61 0.83
C LEU A 137 4.60 6.25 0.73
N LEU A 138 5.40 6.08 -0.31
CA LEU A 138 6.30 4.93 -0.46
C LEU A 138 7.71 5.37 -0.08
N GLU A 139 8.26 4.79 0.98
CA GLU A 139 9.59 5.12 1.48
C GLU A 139 10.56 3.94 1.37
N GLU A 140 11.85 4.22 1.49
CA GLU A 140 12.91 3.21 1.53
C GLU A 140 13.78 3.47 2.75
N SER A 141 14.03 2.43 3.53
CA SER A 141 14.94 2.50 4.66
C SER A 141 16.34 2.83 4.17
N ARG A 142 16.93 3.91 4.70
CA ARG A 142 18.34 4.26 4.42
C ARG A 142 19.32 3.18 4.91
N ARG A 143 18.92 2.39 5.92
CA ARG A 143 19.75 1.35 6.52
C ARG A 143 19.71 0.05 5.72
N THR A 144 18.52 -0.40 5.31
CA THR A 144 18.34 -1.72 4.69
C THR A 144 18.05 -1.67 3.20
N GLY A 145 17.70 -0.49 2.66
CA GLY A 145 17.21 -0.33 1.28
C GLY A 145 15.84 -0.94 1.02
N LYS A 146 15.18 -1.49 2.06
CA LYS A 146 13.85 -2.10 1.94
C LYS A 146 12.76 -1.03 1.91
N ARG A 147 11.71 -1.29 1.14
CA ARG A 147 10.54 -0.42 1.06
C ARG A 147 9.66 -0.60 2.30
N TYR A 148 9.13 0.49 2.81
CA TYR A 148 7.97 0.52 3.70
C TYR A 148 6.96 1.57 3.20
N LEU A 149 5.74 1.47 3.68
CA LEU A 149 4.64 2.36 3.33
C LEU A 149 4.38 3.27 4.52
N ARG A 150 4.10 4.55 4.28
CA ARG A 150 3.43 5.42 5.25
C ARG A 150 1.94 5.27 5.08
N VAL A 151 1.22 5.03 6.16
CA VAL A 151 -0.21 4.69 6.12
C VAL A 151 -0.96 5.53 7.16
N ASP A 152 -2.05 6.16 6.72
CA ASP A 152 -3.00 6.79 7.62
C ASP A 152 -3.89 5.69 8.22
N TRP A 153 -3.47 5.16 9.37
CA TRP A 153 -4.17 4.06 10.02
C TRP A 153 -5.44 4.50 10.74
N ILE A 154 -6.44 3.65 10.63
CA ILE A 154 -7.68 3.64 11.39
C ILE A 154 -7.77 2.27 12.04
N VAL A 155 -7.91 2.25 13.36
CA VAL A 155 -7.96 1.03 14.17
C VAL A 155 -9.32 0.95 14.85
N PRO A 156 -10.22 0.10 14.36
CA PRO A 156 -11.49 -0.19 15.02
C PRO A 156 -11.31 -0.89 16.36
N ASP A 157 -12.22 -0.63 17.30
CA ASP A 157 -12.13 -1.19 18.66
C ASP A 157 -12.37 -2.71 18.70
N LYS A 158 -12.99 -3.26 17.65
CA LYS A 158 -13.28 -4.68 17.50
C LYS A 158 -12.76 -5.21 16.17
N PHE A 159 -12.28 -6.45 16.21
CA PHE A 159 -11.98 -7.19 15.00
C PHE A 159 -13.26 -7.54 14.25
N LEU A 160 -13.19 -7.54 12.92
CA LEU A 160 -14.25 -8.00 12.05
C LEU A 160 -13.89 -9.37 11.48
N ILE A 161 -14.80 -10.34 11.53
CA ILE A 161 -14.64 -11.64 10.88
C ILE A 161 -15.42 -11.61 9.57
N VAL A 162 -14.73 -11.90 8.46
CA VAL A 162 -15.31 -11.89 7.10
C VAL A 162 -14.93 -13.16 6.34
N PRO A 163 -15.64 -13.48 5.24
CA PRO A 163 -15.25 -14.56 4.34
C PRO A 163 -13.83 -14.41 3.78
N LEU A 164 -13.16 -15.53 3.56
CA LEU A 164 -11.84 -15.54 2.94
C LEU A 164 -11.95 -15.35 1.43
N ILE A 165 -11.65 -14.15 0.93
CA ILE A 165 -11.74 -13.83 -0.51
C ILE A 165 -10.48 -14.22 -1.31
N GLY A 166 -9.99 -15.44 -1.08
CA GLY A 166 -8.75 -15.97 -1.66
C GLY A 166 -7.46 -15.39 -1.05
N CYS A 167 -7.58 -14.74 0.11
CA CYS A 167 -6.46 -14.09 0.81
C CYS A 167 -5.63 -15.09 1.62
N HIS A 168 -4.98 -16.04 0.94
CA HIS A 168 -4.24 -17.13 1.59
C HIS A 168 -2.81 -16.79 2.03
N SER A 169 -2.26 -15.68 1.53
CA SER A 169 -0.85 -15.32 1.70
C SER A 169 -0.71 -14.13 2.64
N THR A 170 0.50 -13.71 3.01
CA THR A 170 0.72 -12.44 3.73
C THR A 170 0.21 -11.23 2.95
N VAL A 171 0.67 -11.02 1.71
CA VAL A 171 0.25 -9.89 0.88
C VAL A 171 -0.77 -10.35 -0.18
N ASN A 172 -2.01 -9.87 -0.10
CA ASN A 172 -3.04 -10.18 -1.08
C ASN A 172 -3.74 -8.92 -1.58
N THR A 173 -3.50 -8.57 -2.84
CA THR A 173 -4.14 -7.43 -3.50
C THR A 173 -5.46 -7.84 -4.16
N ARG A 174 -6.48 -6.99 -4.04
CA ARG A 174 -7.83 -7.18 -4.59
C ARG A 174 -8.31 -5.90 -5.23
N SER A 175 -8.92 -6.02 -6.40
CA SER A 175 -9.60 -4.90 -7.05
C SER A 175 -10.83 -4.51 -6.23
N LEU A 176 -11.22 -3.24 -6.30
CA LEU A 176 -12.45 -2.73 -5.69
C LEU A 176 -13.66 -3.63 -6.04
N LYS A 177 -13.85 -3.92 -7.33
CA LYS A 177 -14.93 -4.79 -7.82
C LYS A 177 -14.99 -6.14 -7.09
N MET A 178 -13.84 -6.81 -6.91
CA MET A 178 -13.82 -8.10 -6.23
C MET A 178 -14.14 -7.98 -4.75
N VAL A 179 -13.76 -6.87 -4.11
CA VAL A 179 -14.11 -6.61 -2.70
C VAL A 179 -15.61 -6.32 -2.58
N GLU A 180 -16.17 -5.50 -3.46
CA GLU A 180 -17.63 -5.20 -3.54
C GLU A 180 -18.48 -6.45 -3.72
N GLU A 181 -18.06 -7.38 -4.58
CA GLU A 181 -18.82 -8.61 -4.85
C GLU A 181 -18.78 -9.62 -3.70
N MET A 182 -17.73 -9.59 -2.88
CA MET A 182 -17.42 -10.69 -1.95
C MET A 182 -17.47 -10.28 -0.47
N MET A 183 -17.33 -9.00 -0.14
CA MET A 183 -17.38 -8.51 1.23
C MET A 183 -18.81 -8.27 1.69
N PRO A 184 -19.12 -8.60 2.96
CA PRO A 184 -20.44 -8.35 3.51
C PRO A 184 -20.63 -6.86 3.84
N GLU A 185 -21.86 -6.43 4.11
CA GLU A 185 -22.19 -5.01 4.35
C GLU A 185 -21.42 -4.44 5.56
N GLU A 186 -21.25 -5.27 6.60
CA GLU A 186 -20.53 -4.94 7.82
C GLU A 186 -19.07 -4.57 7.57
N PHE A 187 -18.45 -5.02 6.48
CA PHE A 187 -17.11 -4.60 6.10
C PHE A 187 -17.07 -3.10 5.74
N TRP A 188 -18.10 -2.60 5.06
CA TRP A 188 -18.17 -1.21 4.64
C TRP A 188 -18.48 -0.28 5.79
N GLU A 189 -19.35 -0.72 6.72
CA GLU A 189 -19.58 -0.02 7.98
C GLU A 189 -18.29 0.05 8.80
N TRP A 190 -17.60 -1.09 8.94
CA TRP A 190 -16.35 -1.19 9.70
C TRP A 190 -15.23 -0.29 9.15
N LEU A 191 -15.16 -0.07 7.83
CA LEU A 191 -14.21 0.89 7.23
C LEU A 191 -14.48 2.35 7.62
N GLY A 192 -15.68 2.68 8.10
CA GLY A 192 -16.04 4.00 8.61
C GLY A 192 -15.85 4.16 10.12
N GLU A 193 -15.52 3.07 10.82
CA GLU A 193 -15.41 3.03 12.28
C GLU A 193 -13.95 3.10 12.75
N GLY A 194 -13.75 3.40 14.04
CA GLY A 194 -12.45 3.29 14.69
C GLY A 194 -11.74 4.61 14.95
N ARG A 195 -10.57 4.50 15.57
CA ARG A 195 -9.75 5.63 15.97
C ARG A 195 -8.66 5.85 14.94
N ARG A 196 -8.52 7.10 14.48
CA ARG A 196 -7.36 7.51 13.70
C ARG A 196 -6.13 7.48 14.60
N VAL A 197 -5.05 6.92 14.09
CA VAL A 197 -3.76 6.93 14.78
C VAL A 197 -2.98 8.11 14.21
N ASP A 198 -2.75 9.12 15.05
CA ASP A 198 -2.01 10.34 14.73
C ASP A 198 -0.50 10.15 14.94
#